data_AF-A0A1C3ZY61-F1
#
_entry.id   AF-A0A1C3ZY61-F1
#
_cell.length_a   1.000
_cell.length_b   1.000
_cell.length_c   1.000
_cell.angle_alpha   90.00
_cell.angle_beta   90.00
_cell.angle_gamma   90.00
#
_symmetry.space_group_name_H-M   'P 1'
#
loop_
_entity.id
_entity.type
_entity.pdbx_description
1 polymer ?
#
loop_
_entity_poly.entity_id
_entity_poly.type
_entity_poly.pdbx_seq_one_letter_code
_entity_poly.pdbx_strand_id
1 'polypeptide(L)'
;MLRKVERGALSIAEKLRCWLIDIFRHAMLDGLIKTNPTTDIVFLALPKPAQKNNSHLEMQDIPRFLIALSRYPGDIQTKLALKLLLLTGVRPGELRFSKPEQFDLDNQVWTIPAGEIKQSKRLVNAGHVIPDYVIPLLRQAVNDELT
;
A
#
# COMPACT_ATOMS: atom_id res chain seq x y z
N MET A 1 2.83 -12.21 27.58
CA MET A 1 3.18 -12.15 26.14
C MET A 1 3.45 -10.73 25.65
N LEU A 2 2.61 -9.72 25.97
CA LEU A 2 2.83 -8.32 25.56
C LEU A 2 4.17 -7.70 26.01
N ARG A 3 4.61 -7.96 27.26
CA ARG A 3 5.92 -7.48 27.77
C ARG A 3 7.14 -7.97 26.98
N LYS A 4 7.04 -9.07 26.22
CA LYS A 4 8.16 -9.60 25.40
C LYS A 4 8.26 -8.89 24.04
N VAL A 5 7.17 -8.28 23.54
CA VAL A 5 7.10 -7.57 22.25
C VAL A 5 7.58 -6.11 22.38
N GLU A 6 7.63 -5.56 23.59
CA GLU A 6 8.12 -4.19 23.89
C GLU A 6 9.60 -3.95 23.55
N ARG A 7 10.38 -4.98 23.18
CA ARG A 7 11.80 -4.86 22.78
C ARG A 7 12.00 -4.29 21.35
N GLY A 8 11.23 -3.27 20.97
CA GLY A 8 11.42 -2.52 19.71
C GLY A 8 10.26 -2.58 18.71
N ALA A 9 9.19 -3.33 18.99
CA ALA A 9 8.04 -3.50 18.08
C ALA A 9 6.74 -2.91 18.65
N LEU A 10 6.79 -1.66 19.12
CA LEU A 10 5.67 -0.99 19.79
C LEU A 10 4.41 -0.90 18.90
N SER A 11 4.58 -0.70 17.59
CA SER A 11 3.46 -0.70 16.64
C SER A 11 2.75 -2.05 16.50
N ILE A 12 3.46 -3.16 16.69
CA ILE A 12 2.88 -4.50 16.69
C ILE A 12 2.11 -4.73 17.98
N ALA A 13 2.66 -4.32 19.13
CA ALA A 13 1.98 -4.41 20.42
C ALA A 13 0.65 -3.63 20.43
N GLU A 14 0.61 -2.44 19.82
CA GLU A 14 -0.61 -1.65 19.66
C GLU A 14 -1.66 -2.38 18.81
N LYS A 15 -1.27 -2.94 17.66
CA LYS A 15 -2.18 -3.71 16.80
C LYS A 15 -2.75 -4.93 17.52
N LEU A 16 -1.91 -5.68 18.23
CA LEU A 16 -2.33 -6.84 19.02
C LEU A 16 -3.35 -6.45 20.10
N ARG A 17 -3.15 -5.31 20.77
CA ARG A 17 -4.12 -4.80 21.74
C ARG A 17 -5.46 -4.47 21.08
N CYS A 18 -5.46 -3.75 19.96
CA CYS A 18 -6.69 -3.44 19.23
C CYS A 18 -7.43 -4.73 18.84
N TRP A 19 -6.73 -5.71 18.30
CA TRP A 19 -7.33 -7.00 17.95
C TRP A 19 -7.89 -7.74 19.16
N LEU A 20 -7.17 -7.80 20.27
CA LEU A 20 -7.66 -8.45 21.49
C LEU A 20 -8.93 -7.73 22.01
N ILE A 21 -8.91 -6.40 22.07
CA ILE A 21 -10.09 -5.62 22.49
C ILE A 21 -11.29 -5.92 21.60
N ASP A 22 -11.12 -5.95 20.28
CA ASP A 22 -12.21 -6.19 19.34
C ASP A 22 -12.72 -7.64 19.44
N ILE A 23 -11.85 -8.63 19.58
CA ILE A 23 -12.24 -10.04 19.78
C ILE A 23 -13.06 -10.21 21.05
N PHE A 24 -12.60 -9.67 22.19
CA PHE A 24 -13.31 -9.82 23.45
C PHE A 24 -14.60 -8.97 23.50
N ARG A 25 -14.66 -7.83 22.81
CA ARG A 25 -15.93 -7.10 22.62
C ARG A 25 -16.93 -7.91 21.83
N HIS A 26 -16.49 -8.57 20.76
CA HIS A 26 -17.37 -9.44 19.98
C HIS A 26 -17.89 -10.61 20.82
N ALA A 27 -17.01 -11.28 21.57
CA ALA A 27 -17.41 -12.37 22.48
C ALA A 27 -18.37 -11.92 23.60
N MET A 28 -18.30 -10.67 24.06
CA MET A 28 -19.28 -10.09 24.99
C MET A 28 -20.64 -9.86 24.33
N LEU A 29 -20.66 -9.35 23.08
CA LEU A 29 -21.91 -9.15 22.32
C LEU A 29 -22.62 -10.49 22.08
N ASP A 30 -21.85 -11.56 21.86
CA ASP A 30 -22.37 -12.92 21.68
C ASP A 30 -22.73 -13.60 23.03
N GLY A 31 -22.50 -12.94 24.17
CA GLY A 31 -22.85 -13.45 25.50
C GLY A 31 -21.94 -14.57 26.03
N LEU A 32 -20.85 -14.90 25.35
CA LEU A 32 -19.90 -15.96 25.75
C LEU A 32 -19.12 -15.59 27.02
N ILE A 33 -18.93 -14.30 27.26
CA ILE A 33 -18.23 -13.76 28.42
C ILE A 33 -18.98 -12.54 28.98
N LYS A 34 -18.94 -12.35 30.30
CA LYS A 34 -19.65 -11.25 30.99
C LYS A 34 -18.83 -9.96 31.07
N THR A 35 -17.51 -10.07 31.03
CA THR A 35 -16.60 -8.94 31.23
C THR A 35 -15.39 -9.08 30.31
N ASN A 36 -14.93 -7.97 29.73
CA ASN A 36 -13.77 -7.95 28.87
C ASN A 36 -12.46 -7.91 29.71
N PRO A 37 -11.60 -8.94 29.65
CA PRO A 37 -10.33 -8.96 30.38
C PRO A 37 -9.28 -7.98 29.83
N THR A 38 -9.54 -7.36 28.67
CA THR A 38 -8.61 -6.40 28.04
C THR A 38 -8.78 -4.95 28.52
N THR A 39 -9.80 -4.69 29.34
CA THR A 39 -10.11 -3.34 29.86
C THR A 39 -8.94 -2.78 30.68
N ASP A 40 -8.25 -3.67 31.41
CA ASP A 40 -7.11 -3.31 32.27
C ASP A 40 -5.76 -3.34 31.56
N ILE A 41 -5.73 -3.53 30.23
CA ILE A 41 -4.51 -3.40 29.43
C ILE A 41 -4.21 -1.90 29.27
N VAL A 42 -3.72 -1.33 30.37
CA VAL A 42 -3.08 -0.02 30.42
C VAL A 42 -1.68 -0.20 29.87
N PHE A 43 -1.49 0.21 28.61
CA PHE A 43 -0.16 0.29 28.06
C PHE A 43 0.59 1.35 28.88
N LEU A 44 1.67 0.98 29.56
CA LEU A 44 2.69 1.97 29.92
C LEU A 44 3.04 2.63 28.59
N ALA A 45 2.66 3.89 28.43
CA ALA A 45 2.91 4.67 27.22
C ALA A 45 4.42 4.89 27.08
N LEU A 46 5.14 3.82 26.72
CA LEU A 46 6.51 3.91 26.26
C LEU A 46 6.46 4.84 25.05
N PRO A 47 7.24 5.92 25.04
CA PRO A 47 7.22 6.87 23.95
C PRO A 47 7.44 6.10 22.65
N LYS A 48 6.51 6.24 21.70
CA LYS A 48 6.68 5.65 20.38
C LYS A 48 8.01 6.15 19.83
N PRO A 49 8.88 5.27 19.30
CA PRO A 49 10.06 5.72 18.60
C PRO A 49 9.60 6.68 17.51
N ALA A 50 10.37 7.77 17.32
CA ALA A 50 10.08 8.72 16.27
C ALA A 50 9.89 7.97 14.95
N GLN A 51 8.83 8.32 14.22
CA GLN A 51 8.54 7.71 12.93
C GLN A 51 9.73 7.94 12.01
N LYS A 52 10.47 6.86 11.71
CA LYS A 52 11.54 6.90 10.71
C LYS A 52 10.91 6.58 9.36
N ASN A 53 10.79 7.60 8.52
CA ASN A 53 10.40 7.38 7.13
C ASN A 53 11.51 6.60 6.42
N ASN A 54 11.11 5.76 5.46
CA ASN A 54 12.08 5.11 4.60
C ASN A 54 12.82 6.17 3.78
N SER A 55 14.11 5.95 3.53
CA SER A 55 14.87 6.76 2.59
C SER A 55 14.15 6.76 1.24
N HIS A 56 13.92 7.95 0.71
CA HIS A 56 13.33 8.14 -0.59
C HIS A 56 14.42 8.52 -1.58
N LEU A 57 14.12 8.37 -2.87
CA LEU A 57 15.03 8.77 -3.92
C LEU A 57 15.00 10.30 -4.04
N GLU A 58 16.16 10.94 -3.90
CA GLU A 58 16.28 12.38 -4.12
C GLU A 58 16.28 12.69 -5.62
N MET A 59 15.84 13.90 -5.99
CA MET A 59 15.74 14.31 -7.40
C MET A 59 17.08 14.18 -8.14
N GLN A 60 18.18 14.51 -7.45
CA GLN A 60 19.54 14.43 -7.97
C GLN A 60 20.02 12.99 -8.25
N ASP A 61 19.44 12.00 -7.57
CA ASP A 61 19.82 10.59 -7.71
C ASP A 61 19.03 9.87 -8.82
N ILE A 62 17.95 10.47 -9.32
CA ILE A 62 17.09 9.88 -10.36
C ILE A 62 17.89 9.48 -11.61
N PRO A 63 18.77 10.32 -12.19
CA PRO A 63 19.52 9.94 -13.38
C PRO A 63 20.40 8.70 -13.14
N ARG A 64 21.07 8.65 -11.98
CA ARG A 64 21.90 7.51 -11.58
C ARG A 64 21.05 6.25 -11.41
N PHE A 65 19.87 6.37 -10.81
CA PHE A 65 18.93 5.28 -10.66
C PHE A 65 18.46 4.73 -12.01
N LEU A 66 18.10 5.59 -12.96
CA LEU A 66 17.65 5.18 -14.30
C LEU A 66 18.75 4.42 -15.07
N ILE A 67 20.01 4.87 -14.96
CA ILE A 67 21.17 4.16 -15.54
C ILE A 67 21.37 2.78 -14.88
N ALA A 68 21.22 2.70 -13.56
CA ALA A 68 21.30 1.42 -12.86
C ALA A 68 20.16 0.48 -13.26
N LEU A 69 18.95 1.01 -13.42
CA LEU A 69 17.76 0.26 -13.82
C LEU A 69 17.86 -0.27 -15.26
N SER A 70 18.42 0.50 -16.20
CA SER A 70 18.62 0.04 -17.58
C SER A 70 19.57 -1.16 -17.64
N ARG A 71 20.64 -1.12 -16.83
CA ARG A 71 21.66 -2.19 -16.71
C ARG A 71 21.27 -3.35 -15.79
N TYR A 72 20.12 -3.29 -15.12
CA TYR A 72 19.71 -4.35 -14.20
C TYR A 72 19.63 -5.71 -14.93
N PRO A 73 20.27 -6.79 -14.47
CA PRO A 73 20.29 -8.05 -15.22
C PRO A 73 19.04 -8.92 -15.00
N GLY A 74 18.12 -8.50 -14.12
CA GLY A 74 16.93 -9.27 -13.80
C GLY A 74 15.81 -9.13 -14.83
N ASP A 75 14.61 -9.50 -14.40
CA ASP A 75 13.44 -9.60 -15.27
C ASP A 75 13.04 -8.26 -15.90
N ILE A 76 12.75 -8.30 -17.20
CA ILE A 76 12.34 -7.14 -17.99
C ILE A 76 11.01 -6.57 -17.50
N GLN A 77 10.10 -7.43 -17.02
CA GLN A 77 8.82 -6.97 -16.47
C GLN A 77 9.05 -6.11 -15.23
N THR A 78 10.02 -6.47 -14.38
CA THR A 78 10.37 -5.67 -13.20
C THR A 78 10.94 -4.31 -13.59
N LYS A 79 11.77 -4.25 -14.64
CA LYS A 79 12.29 -2.97 -15.17
C LYS A 79 11.17 -2.07 -15.67
N LEU A 80 10.32 -2.60 -16.54
CA LEU A 80 9.22 -1.85 -17.16
C LEU A 80 8.22 -1.39 -16.11
N ALA A 81 7.89 -2.26 -15.14
CA ALA A 81 7.01 -1.90 -14.03
C ALA A 81 7.59 -0.76 -13.18
N LEU A 82 8.89 -0.78 -12.87
CA LEU A 82 9.54 0.30 -12.13
C LEU A 82 9.57 1.61 -12.91
N LYS A 83 9.84 1.58 -14.23
CA LYS A 83 9.75 2.76 -15.09
C LYS A 83 8.33 3.33 -15.09
N LEU A 84 7.32 2.48 -15.27
CA LEU A 84 5.92 2.89 -15.29
C LEU A 84 5.47 3.47 -13.95
N LEU A 85 5.91 2.89 -12.83
CA LEU A 85 5.69 3.44 -11.49
C LEU A 85 6.30 4.83 -11.32
N LEU A 86 7.50 5.06 -11.84
CA LEU A 86 8.15 6.38 -11.78
C LEU A 86 7.39 7.42 -12.62
N LEU A 87 6.86 7.03 -13.78
CA LEU A 87 6.15 7.95 -14.67
C LEU A 87 4.73 8.28 -14.20
N THR A 88 4.05 7.35 -13.53
CA THR A 88 2.63 7.48 -13.17
C THR A 88 2.37 7.69 -11.68
N GLY A 89 3.30 7.33 -10.80
CA GLY A 89 3.15 7.46 -9.35
C GLY A 89 2.08 6.57 -8.72
N VAL A 90 1.53 5.61 -9.47
CA VAL A 90 0.52 4.66 -8.97
C VAL A 90 1.09 3.77 -7.88
N ARG A 91 0.21 3.16 -7.08
CA ARG A 91 0.69 2.21 -6.08
C ARG A 91 1.20 0.93 -6.75
N PRO A 92 2.28 0.30 -6.26
CA PRO A 92 2.79 -0.94 -6.83
C PRO A 92 1.76 -2.08 -6.90
N GLY A 93 0.80 -2.11 -5.97
CA GLY A 93 -0.29 -3.08 -6.00
C GLY A 93 -1.26 -2.85 -7.16
N GLU A 94 -1.59 -1.60 -7.46
CA GLU A 94 -2.49 -1.25 -8.56
C GLU A 94 -1.86 -1.65 -9.90
N LEU A 95 -0.56 -1.37 -10.09
CA LEU A 95 0.14 -1.80 -11.29
C LEU A 95 0.26 -3.33 -11.40
N ARG A 96 0.62 -4.02 -10.32
CA ARG A 96 0.84 -5.47 -10.32
C ARG A 96 -0.43 -6.26 -10.70
N PHE A 97 -1.61 -5.76 -10.31
CA PHE A 97 -2.89 -6.42 -10.58
C PHE A 97 -3.61 -5.87 -11.80
N SER A 98 -3.00 -4.90 -12.50
CA SER A 98 -3.56 -4.34 -13.72
C SER A 98 -3.65 -5.38 -14.82
N LYS A 99 -4.66 -5.24 -15.67
CA LYS A 99 -4.89 -6.12 -16.81
C LYS A 99 -4.62 -5.37 -18.11
N PRO A 100 -4.18 -6.06 -19.18
CA PRO A 100 -3.92 -5.43 -20.47
C PRO A 100 -5.10 -4.60 -21.01
N GLU A 101 -6.34 -5.05 -20.77
CA GLU A 101 -7.55 -4.36 -21.26
C GLU A 101 -7.78 -2.98 -20.62
N GLN A 102 -7.08 -2.67 -19.52
CA GLN A 102 -7.16 -1.37 -18.85
C GLN A 102 -6.31 -0.30 -19.55
N PHE A 103 -5.41 -0.70 -20.45
CA PHE A 103 -4.49 0.18 -21.15
C PHE A 103 -4.99 0.44 -22.57
N ASP A 104 -5.41 1.68 -22.82
CA ASP A 104 -5.68 2.21 -24.14
C ASP A 104 -4.43 2.97 -24.61
N LEU A 105 -3.58 2.29 -25.36
CA LEU A 105 -2.32 2.86 -25.83
C LEU A 105 -2.52 3.87 -26.97
N ASP A 106 -3.62 3.78 -27.73
CA ASP A 106 -3.95 4.70 -28.82
C ASP A 106 -4.31 6.08 -28.26
N ASN A 107 -5.13 6.10 -27.20
CA ASN A 107 -5.49 7.32 -26.48
C ASN A 107 -4.50 7.68 -25.36
N GLN A 108 -3.47 6.86 -25.13
CA GLN A 108 -2.48 7.02 -24.07
C GLN A 108 -3.13 7.13 -22.69
N VAL A 109 -4.07 6.25 -22.39
CA VAL A 109 -4.81 6.23 -21.13
C VAL A 109 -4.73 4.88 -20.47
N TRP A 110 -4.52 4.88 -19.17
CA TRP A 110 -4.68 3.71 -18.32
C TRP A 110 -5.83 3.94 -17.35
N THR A 111 -6.85 3.08 -17.40
CA THR A 111 -8.05 3.17 -16.55
C THR A 111 -8.07 2.08 -15.50
N ILE A 112 -8.02 2.44 -14.23
CA ILE A 112 -8.06 1.51 -13.10
C ILE A 112 -9.48 1.50 -12.52
N PRO A 113 -10.19 0.36 -12.53
CA PRO A 113 -11.52 0.24 -11.97
C PRO A 113 -11.57 0.60 -10.49
N ALA A 114 -12.56 1.39 -10.07
CA ALA A 114 -12.68 1.84 -8.68
C ALA A 114 -12.75 0.68 -7.66
N GLY A 115 -13.30 -0.47 -8.07
CA GLY A 115 -13.39 -1.69 -7.23
C GLY A 115 -12.05 -2.38 -6.96
N GLU A 116 -11.02 -2.10 -7.77
CA GLU A 116 -9.68 -2.67 -7.61
C GLU A 116 -8.76 -1.81 -6.73
N ILE A 117 -9.11 -0.52 -6.58
CA ILE A 117 -8.34 0.43 -5.77
C ILE A 117 -8.59 0.16 -4.28
N LYS A 118 -7.51 -0.07 -3.52
CA LYS A 118 -7.58 -0.42 -2.10
C LYS A 118 -8.44 0.52 -1.25
N GLN A 119 -8.37 1.82 -1.50
CA GLN A 119 -9.10 2.84 -0.73
C GLN A 119 -10.58 2.92 -1.12
N SER A 120 -10.88 2.72 -2.41
CA SER A 120 -12.23 2.85 -2.97
C SER A 120 -13.05 1.56 -2.86
N LYS A 121 -12.39 0.40 -2.81
CA LYS A 121 -13.02 -0.93 -2.77
C LYS A 121 -14.09 -1.07 -1.68
N ARG A 122 -13.85 -0.53 -0.48
CA ARG A 122 -14.83 -0.58 0.63
C ARG A 122 -16.12 0.18 0.29
N LEU A 123 -15.98 1.35 -0.32
CA LEU A 123 -17.10 2.21 -0.67
C LEU A 123 -17.88 1.63 -1.85
N VAL A 124 -17.18 1.12 -2.87
CA VAL A 124 -17.81 0.40 -3.99
C VAL A 124 -18.61 -0.81 -3.48
N ASN A 125 -18.05 -1.61 -2.58
CA ASN A 125 -18.75 -2.75 -1.99
C ASN A 125 -19.96 -2.35 -1.13
N ALA A 126 -19.97 -1.13 -0.59
CA ALA A 126 -21.12 -0.58 0.14
C ALA A 126 -22.16 0.06 -0.78
N GLY A 127 -22.00 -0.05 -2.10
CA GLY A 127 -22.94 0.46 -3.11
C GLY A 127 -22.71 1.91 -3.53
N HIS A 128 -21.60 2.54 -3.13
CA HIS A 128 -21.27 3.89 -3.60
C HIS A 128 -20.74 3.84 -5.04
N VAL A 129 -21.28 4.73 -5.89
CA VAL A 129 -20.77 4.94 -7.25
C VAL A 129 -19.53 5.81 -7.16
N ILE A 130 -18.38 5.23 -7.50
CA ILE A 130 -17.08 5.91 -7.53
C ILE A 130 -16.55 5.80 -8.96
N PRO A 131 -16.13 6.92 -9.58
CA PRO A 131 -15.58 6.87 -10.93
C PRO A 131 -14.27 6.09 -10.95
N ASP A 132 -14.01 5.44 -12.07
CA ASP A 132 -12.74 4.79 -12.33
C ASP A 132 -11.60 5.82 -12.37
N TYR A 133 -10.42 5.37 -11.98
CA TYR A 133 -9.26 6.23 -11.92
C TYR A 133 -8.54 6.23 -13.26
N VAL A 134 -8.53 7.38 -13.92
CA VAL A 134 -7.95 7.56 -15.25
C VAL A 134 -6.57 8.19 -15.12
N ILE A 135 -5.56 7.51 -15.64
CA ILE A 135 -4.17 7.94 -15.61
C ILE A 135 -3.72 8.22 -17.04
N PRO A 136 -3.34 9.46 -17.37
CA PRO A 136 -2.72 9.75 -18.65
C PRO A 136 -1.34 9.11 -18.69
N LEU A 137 -1.08 8.34 -19.75
CA LEU A 137 0.22 7.74 -20.02
C LEU A 137 1.08 8.75 -20.78
N LEU A 138 2.27 9.01 -20.27
CA LEU A 138 3.27 9.80 -20.99
C LEU A 138 3.75 9.00 -22.22
N ARG A 139 4.10 9.69 -23.31
CA ARG A 139 4.67 9.07 -24.52
C ARG A 139 5.84 8.12 -24.21
N GLN A 140 6.65 8.47 -23.19
CA GLN A 140 7.77 7.65 -22.72
C GLN A 140 7.32 6.29 -22.14
N ALA A 141 6.13 6.20 -21.56
CA ALA A 141 5.55 4.95 -21.07
C ALA A 141 5.07 4.05 -22.23
N VAL A 142 4.68 4.65 -23.36
CA VAL A 142 4.18 3.93 -24.54
C VAL A 142 5.33 3.46 -25.43
N ASN A 143 6.33 4.31 -25.66
CA ASN A 143 7.39 4.05 -26.65
C ASN A 143 8.73 3.55 -26.06
N ASP A 144 8.83 3.40 -24.74
CA ASP A 144 10.08 3.08 -24.01
C ASP A 144 11.30 3.96 -24.40
N GLU A 145 11.07 5.24 -24.73
CA GLU A 145 12.10 6.20 -25.21
C GLU A 145 13.00 6.78 -24.09
N LEU A 146 13.11 6.13 -22.94
CA LEU A 146 13.90 6.61 -21.78
C LEU A 146 15.39 6.22 -21.82
N THR A 147 15.95 6.07 -23.02
CA THR A 147 17.36 5.71 -23.25
C THR A 147 18.29 6.92 -23.25
#